data_AF-A9SYP4-F1
#
_entry.id   AF-A9SYP4-F1
#
_cell.length_a   1.000
_cell.length_b   1.000
_cell.length_c   1.000
_cell.angle_alpha   90.00
_cell.angle_beta   90.00
_cell.angle_gamma   90.00
#
_symmetry.space_group_name_H-M   'P 1'
#
loop_
_entity.id
_entity.type
_entity.pdbx_description
1 polymer ?
#
loop_
_entity_poly.entity_id
_entity_poly.type
_entity_poly.pdbx_seq_one_letter_code
_entity_poly.pdbx_strand_id
1 'polypeptide(L)'
;MEGNKWSLWLPSAILFQIVSVILTAVYVHGASVPALYVFGDSTVDCGTNNYINTTQAFRGNFPPYGKDFFKNPTGRFSNGRVIVDFIVEYAGKPLIPPFLEPNADLSHGANFGSGGAGVLVETNEGHVVDLQTQLRQFLHHKAEVTEKSGQAFAEELFSDAVYIVSIGSNDYLGGYFGNPKQQEKYTPEQFVRAVATSIVESIKILYSSGARKIVVFDLGPMGCLPALRDLEETRSCSAPVSAVAAAHNDAVKGALSQLGQFLPGLTIVTTNFYKFFSERLENPSQYGYVSVDEPCCGAGPCEGRCGVHEGHPSKPECQHCSDANTYVWWDPYHPSETVHHQFAQTVWNGTSPYIEPVAMLHLFKQKAEAHGNYADKLDLFVGDPLQQLVSESMLMT
;
A
#
# COMPACT_ATOMS: atom_id res chain seq x y z
N MET A 1 13.89 -25.20 72.74
CA MET A 1 13.56 -25.93 71.49
C MET A 1 12.70 -25.00 70.64
N GLU A 2 13.34 -24.08 69.92
CA GLU A 2 12.65 -23.24 68.95
C GLU A 2 12.75 -23.92 67.58
N GLY A 3 11.63 -24.47 67.12
CA GLY A 3 11.52 -25.12 65.82
C GLY A 3 11.50 -24.07 64.70
N ASN A 4 12.41 -24.25 63.75
CA ASN A 4 12.54 -23.45 62.53
C ASN A 4 11.21 -23.34 61.76
N LYS A 5 10.51 -22.21 61.90
CA LYS A 5 9.30 -21.86 61.13
C LYS A 5 9.60 -21.46 59.67
N TRP A 6 10.87 -21.48 59.27
CA TRP A 6 11.30 -21.06 57.93
C TRP A 6 11.01 -22.10 56.83
N SER A 7 10.79 -23.38 57.16
CA SER A 7 10.66 -24.45 56.16
C SER A 7 9.35 -24.45 55.36
N LEU A 8 8.30 -23.78 55.86
CA LEU A 8 6.97 -23.76 55.23
C LEU A 8 6.78 -22.62 54.21
N TRP A 9 7.65 -21.60 54.21
CA TRP A 9 7.51 -20.42 53.33
C TRP A 9 8.36 -20.49 52.05
N LEU A 10 9.44 -21.27 52.07
CA LEU A 10 10.30 -21.48 50.91
C LEU A 10 9.57 -22.08 49.69
N PRO A 11 8.70 -23.11 49.84
CA PRO A 11 7.99 -23.69 48.70
C PRO A 11 7.03 -22.69 48.04
N SER A 12 6.38 -21.85 48.84
CA SER A 12 5.39 -20.86 48.37
C SER A 12 6.05 -19.70 47.62
N ALA A 13 7.23 -19.25 48.07
CA ALA A 13 7.99 -18.20 47.39
C ALA A 13 8.55 -18.66 46.03
N ILE A 14 9.03 -19.91 45.97
CA ILE A 14 9.51 -20.53 44.72
C ILE A 14 8.36 -20.71 43.73
N LEU A 15 7.18 -21.15 44.20
CA LEU A 15 5.99 -21.26 43.35
C LEU A 15 5.54 -19.91 42.78
N PHE A 16 5.58 -18.85 43.59
CA PHE A 16 5.24 -17.50 43.15
C PHE A 16 6.23 -16.95 42.11
N GLN A 17 7.53 -17.21 42.28
CA GLN A 17 8.55 -16.86 41.29
C GLN A 17 8.38 -17.65 39.99
N ILE A 18 8.10 -18.94 40.05
CA ILE A 18 7.85 -19.76 38.86
C ILE A 18 6.60 -19.27 38.13
N VAL A 19 5.50 -18.99 38.85
CA VAL A 19 4.27 -18.44 38.25
C VAL A 19 4.51 -17.06 37.66
N SER A 20 5.29 -16.19 38.32
CA SER A 20 5.63 -14.86 37.79
C SER A 20 6.50 -14.95 36.53
N VAL A 21 7.46 -15.88 36.48
CA VAL A 21 8.32 -16.14 35.31
C VAL A 21 7.50 -16.74 34.17
N ILE A 22 6.59 -17.68 34.44
CA ILE A 22 5.69 -18.24 33.44
C ILE A 22 4.73 -17.15 32.92
N LEU A 23 4.16 -16.32 33.79
CA LEU A 23 3.29 -15.22 33.38
C LEU A 23 4.03 -14.18 32.55
N THR A 24 5.26 -13.82 32.90
CA THR A 24 6.09 -12.92 32.05
C THR A 24 6.50 -13.59 30.75
N ALA A 25 6.88 -14.87 30.74
CA ALA A 25 7.19 -15.60 29.51
C ALA A 25 5.97 -15.72 28.58
N VAL A 26 4.77 -15.93 29.13
CA VAL A 26 3.49 -15.96 28.41
C VAL A 26 3.09 -14.57 27.91
N TYR A 27 3.35 -13.51 28.70
CA TYR A 27 3.09 -12.13 28.28
C TYR A 27 4.06 -11.67 27.17
N VAL A 28 5.32 -12.11 27.24
CA VAL A 28 6.33 -11.92 26.18
C VAL A 28 6.03 -12.79 24.94
N HIS A 29 5.33 -13.93 25.11
CA HIS A 29 4.82 -14.77 24.02
C HIS A 29 3.40 -14.39 23.55
N GLY A 30 2.84 -13.27 24.01
CA GLY A 30 1.68 -12.68 23.34
C GLY A 30 2.09 -12.40 21.89
N ALA A 31 1.43 -13.03 20.92
CA ALA A 31 1.80 -12.90 19.51
C ALA A 31 1.92 -11.41 19.14
N SER A 32 3.15 -10.97 18.85
CA SER A 32 3.38 -9.61 18.37
C SER A 32 2.60 -9.42 17.09
N VAL A 33 1.84 -8.33 16.98
CA VAL A 33 1.10 -8.03 15.75
C VAL A 33 2.11 -7.91 14.61
N PRO A 34 1.91 -8.60 13.46
CA PRO A 34 2.77 -8.52 12.29
C PRO A 34 3.16 -7.11 11.87
N ALA A 35 4.41 -6.91 11.49
CA ALA A 35 4.86 -5.68 10.84
C ALA A 35 4.15 -5.48 9.49
N LEU A 36 4.01 -4.23 9.06
CA LEU A 36 3.35 -3.88 7.79
C LEU A 36 4.33 -3.22 6.82
N TYR A 37 4.61 -3.86 5.69
CA TYR A 37 5.41 -3.29 4.61
C TYR A 37 4.52 -2.92 3.42
N VAL A 38 4.59 -1.67 2.98
CA VAL A 38 3.69 -1.12 1.97
C VAL A 38 4.47 -0.69 0.73
N PHE A 39 4.00 -1.09 -0.44
CA PHE A 39 4.54 -0.76 -1.75
C PHE A 39 3.41 -0.20 -2.60
N GLY A 40 3.69 0.84 -3.37
CA GLY A 40 2.65 1.40 -4.22
C GLY A 40 2.88 2.81 -4.71
N ASP A 41 1.78 3.42 -5.11
CA ASP A 41 1.75 4.79 -5.59
C ASP A 41 1.09 5.76 -4.61
N SER A 42 0.52 6.86 -5.11
CA SER A 42 -0.17 7.88 -4.31
C SER A 42 -1.35 7.34 -3.49
N THR A 43 -1.92 6.19 -3.87
CA THR A 43 -3.02 5.56 -3.12
C THR A 43 -2.61 5.05 -1.74
N VAL A 44 -1.30 4.86 -1.52
CA VAL A 44 -0.73 4.37 -0.26
C VAL A 44 0.43 5.22 0.26
N ASP A 45 0.93 6.21 -0.51
CA ASP A 45 2.01 7.11 -0.10
C ASP A 45 1.66 7.86 1.20
N CYS A 46 2.57 7.77 2.17
CA CYS A 46 2.46 8.45 3.46
C CYS A 46 3.39 9.66 3.61
N GLY A 47 4.08 10.08 2.54
CA GLY A 47 4.98 11.22 2.50
C GLY A 47 6.36 10.96 1.89
N THR A 48 6.57 9.84 1.19
CA THR A 48 7.87 9.48 0.56
C THR A 48 8.36 10.60 -0.36
N ASN A 49 7.45 11.22 -1.11
CA ASN A 49 7.79 12.26 -2.09
C ASN A 49 8.27 13.58 -1.47
N ASN A 50 8.22 13.71 -0.13
CA ASN A 50 8.82 14.83 0.60
C ASN A 50 10.36 14.75 0.63
N TYR A 51 10.91 13.54 0.49
CA TYR A 51 12.34 13.27 0.71
C TYR A 51 13.12 13.06 -0.58
N ILE A 52 12.47 13.21 -1.74
CA ILE A 52 13.09 13.10 -3.06
C ILE A 52 12.97 14.41 -3.84
N ASN A 53 13.88 14.59 -4.80
CA ASN A 53 13.80 15.71 -5.74
C ASN A 53 12.72 15.43 -6.80
N THR A 54 11.56 16.06 -6.65
CA THR A 54 10.41 15.88 -7.54
C THR A 54 9.64 17.18 -7.74
N THR A 55 8.61 17.16 -8.58
CA THR A 55 7.74 18.30 -8.87
C THR A 55 6.51 18.33 -7.95
N GLN A 56 5.80 19.47 -7.93
CA GLN A 56 4.60 19.63 -7.13
C GLN A 56 3.47 18.65 -7.50
N ALA A 57 3.43 18.20 -8.76
CA ALA A 57 2.41 17.26 -9.24
C ALA A 57 2.49 15.88 -8.53
N PHE A 58 3.66 15.53 -8.00
CA PHE A 58 3.91 14.29 -7.31
C PHE A 58 4.04 14.48 -5.80
N ARG A 59 3.47 15.54 -5.21
CA ARG A 59 3.52 15.75 -3.75
C ARG A 59 2.14 16.05 -3.20
N GLY A 60 1.74 15.40 -2.09
CA GLY A 60 0.56 15.77 -1.30
C GLY A 60 0.89 16.65 -0.08
N ASN A 61 1.97 17.44 -0.14
CA ASN A 61 2.57 18.11 1.04
C ASN A 61 2.28 19.62 1.11
N PHE A 62 1.17 20.03 0.55
CA PHE A 62 0.73 21.42 0.52
C PHE A 62 -0.73 21.53 0.98
N PRO A 63 -1.14 22.68 1.56
CA PRO A 63 -2.52 22.88 1.94
C PRO A 63 -3.47 22.79 0.73
N PRO A 64 -4.68 22.22 0.86
CA PRO A 64 -5.30 21.74 2.10
C PRO A 64 -5.20 20.21 2.32
N TYR A 65 -4.21 19.51 1.74
CA TYR A 65 -4.03 18.07 2.01
C TYR A 65 -3.84 17.82 3.52
N GLY A 66 -4.40 16.72 4.02
CA GLY A 66 -4.36 16.36 5.44
C GLY A 66 -5.26 17.18 6.39
N LYS A 67 -6.08 18.13 5.88
CA LYS A 67 -6.90 19.04 6.70
C LYS A 67 -7.87 18.35 7.69
N ASP A 68 -8.39 17.17 7.37
CA ASP A 68 -9.50 16.57 8.13
C ASP A 68 -8.99 15.70 9.28
N PHE A 69 -7.86 15.01 9.12
CA PHE A 69 -7.24 14.20 10.17
C PHE A 69 -5.99 14.86 10.77
N PHE A 70 -4.95 15.08 9.96
CA PHE A 70 -3.63 15.51 10.42
C PHE A 70 -3.55 17.00 10.80
N LYS A 71 -4.45 17.82 10.26
CA LYS A 71 -4.46 19.29 10.40
C LYS A 71 -3.24 19.99 9.77
N ASN A 72 -2.41 19.23 9.06
CA ASN A 72 -1.33 19.72 8.22
C ASN A 72 -1.09 18.75 7.04
N PRO A 73 -0.44 19.21 5.95
CA PRO A 73 -0.08 18.32 4.85
C PRO A 73 1.06 17.38 5.26
N THR A 74 0.83 16.07 5.15
CA THR A 74 1.87 15.06 5.43
C THR A 74 2.53 14.50 4.17
N GLY A 75 1.99 14.80 2.98
CA GLY A 75 2.38 14.14 1.73
C GLY A 75 1.41 13.07 1.23
N ARG A 76 0.39 12.70 2.04
CA ARG A 76 -0.71 11.82 1.61
C ARG A 76 -1.59 12.53 0.59
N PHE A 77 -1.98 11.83 -0.47
CA PHE A 77 -2.84 12.37 -1.53
C PHE A 77 -4.33 12.29 -1.16
N SER A 78 -4.69 12.82 0.01
CA SER A 78 -6.08 12.91 0.46
C SER A 78 -6.29 14.08 1.43
N ASN A 79 -7.53 14.34 1.81
CA ASN A 79 -7.88 15.27 2.90
C ASN A 79 -7.43 14.78 4.28
N GLY A 80 -6.97 13.54 4.41
CA GLY A 80 -6.48 12.97 5.66
C GLY A 80 -5.76 11.66 5.44
N ARG A 81 -6.19 10.61 6.14
CA ARG A 81 -5.62 9.26 6.06
C ARG A 81 -5.90 8.58 4.72
N VAL A 82 -4.98 7.73 4.30
CA VAL A 82 -5.13 6.80 3.17
C VAL A 82 -5.41 5.38 3.66
N ILE A 83 -5.72 4.46 2.75
CA ILE A 83 -6.20 3.10 3.06
C ILE A 83 -5.31 2.37 4.07
N VAL A 84 -3.99 2.41 3.89
CA VAL A 84 -3.03 1.68 4.74
C VAL A 84 -2.94 2.22 6.17
N ASP A 85 -3.30 3.49 6.38
CA ASP A 85 -3.35 4.10 7.71
C ASP A 85 -4.46 3.46 8.55
N PHE A 86 -5.64 3.29 7.96
CA PHE A 86 -6.76 2.62 8.62
C PHE A 86 -6.45 1.15 8.90
N ILE A 87 -5.79 0.46 7.97
CA ILE A 87 -5.41 -0.95 8.16
C ILE A 87 -4.45 -1.11 9.35
N VAL A 88 -3.43 -0.26 9.47
CA VAL A 88 -2.50 -0.35 10.59
C VAL A 88 -3.13 0.07 11.91
N GLU A 89 -4.04 1.05 11.90
CA GLU A 89 -4.85 1.41 13.07
C GLU A 89 -5.74 0.25 13.54
N TYR A 90 -6.40 -0.46 12.61
CA TYR A 90 -7.21 -1.65 12.95
C TYR A 90 -6.35 -2.80 13.50
N ALA A 91 -5.10 -2.89 13.07
CA ALA A 91 -4.12 -3.81 13.64
C ALA A 91 -3.60 -3.37 15.03
N GLY A 92 -4.03 -2.21 15.53
CA GLY A 92 -3.64 -1.67 16.84
C GLY A 92 -2.21 -1.12 16.87
N LYS A 93 -1.71 -0.65 15.73
CA LYS A 93 -0.34 -0.14 15.56
C LYS A 93 -0.34 1.36 15.22
N PRO A 94 0.77 2.08 15.48
CA PRO A 94 0.93 3.45 15.00
C PRO A 94 1.00 3.49 13.47
N LEU A 95 0.76 4.67 12.90
CA LEU A 95 0.90 4.91 11.47
C LEU A 95 2.31 4.53 10.99
N ILE A 96 2.39 3.85 9.84
CA ILE A 96 3.67 3.43 9.26
C ILE A 96 4.35 4.64 8.60
N PRO A 97 5.61 4.95 8.96
CA PRO A 97 6.34 6.07 8.38
C PRO A 97 6.85 5.74 6.96
N PRO A 98 7.15 6.76 6.13
CA PRO A 98 7.81 6.54 4.86
C PRO A 98 9.26 6.12 5.12
N PHE A 99 9.75 5.12 4.37
CA PHE A 99 11.10 4.58 4.56
C PHE A 99 12.20 5.65 4.46
N LEU A 100 11.99 6.67 3.63
CA LEU A 100 12.94 7.76 3.42
C LEU A 100 12.91 8.85 4.52
N GLU A 101 12.02 8.76 5.50
CA GLU A 101 12.00 9.71 6.61
C GLU A 101 13.23 9.51 7.53
N PRO A 102 14.06 10.56 7.74
CA PRO A 102 15.23 10.46 8.59
C PRO A 102 14.87 10.12 10.04
N ASN A 103 15.51 9.08 10.59
CA ASN A 103 15.31 8.60 11.97
C ASN A 103 13.90 8.07 12.27
N ALA A 104 13.13 7.68 11.26
CA ALA A 104 11.84 7.03 11.46
C ALA A 104 11.98 5.72 12.26
N ASP A 105 10.98 5.43 13.11
CA ASP A 105 10.87 4.15 13.79
C ASP A 105 10.22 3.11 12.86
N LEU A 106 11.05 2.22 12.31
CA LEU A 106 10.62 1.17 11.39
C LEU A 106 10.31 -0.17 12.09
N SER A 107 10.23 -0.19 13.44
CA SER A 107 9.99 -1.41 14.23
C SER A 107 8.63 -2.07 13.98
N HIS A 108 7.68 -1.32 13.42
CA HIS A 108 6.34 -1.79 13.07
C HIS A 108 6.12 -1.97 11.58
N GLY A 109 7.15 -1.74 10.76
CA GLY A 109 7.06 -1.75 9.31
C GLY A 109 7.51 -0.44 8.68
N ALA A 110 7.44 -0.38 7.35
CA ALA A 110 7.86 0.76 6.57
C ALA A 110 6.99 0.89 5.31
N ASN A 111 6.75 2.12 4.88
CA ASN A 111 6.03 2.40 3.65
C ASN A 111 7.01 2.90 2.59
N PHE A 112 7.10 2.18 1.49
CA PHE A 112 7.96 2.47 0.35
C PHE A 112 7.17 3.14 -0.79
N GLY A 113 5.84 3.23 -0.69
CA GLY A 113 4.98 3.80 -1.71
C GLY A 113 5.30 5.26 -2.01
N SER A 114 5.17 5.66 -3.26
CA SER A 114 5.56 6.99 -3.76
C SER A 114 4.55 7.54 -4.75
N GLY A 115 4.06 8.77 -4.52
CA GLY A 115 3.13 9.44 -5.41
C GLY A 115 3.60 9.44 -6.87
N GLY A 116 2.76 8.98 -7.78
CA GLY A 116 3.05 8.87 -9.22
C GLY A 116 3.87 7.65 -9.64
N ALA A 117 4.27 6.77 -8.71
CA ALA A 117 5.05 5.58 -9.03
C ALA A 117 4.29 4.64 -9.99
N GLY A 118 5.02 4.08 -10.95
CA GLY A 118 4.57 2.97 -11.77
C GLY A 118 5.27 1.67 -11.41
N VAL A 119 4.73 0.59 -11.96
CA VAL A 119 5.34 -0.73 -11.97
C VAL A 119 6.59 -0.72 -12.86
N LEU A 120 6.47 -0.08 -14.03
CA LEU A 120 7.54 0.05 -15.01
C LEU A 120 8.45 1.24 -14.65
N VAL A 121 9.76 1.06 -14.78
CA VAL A 121 10.77 2.07 -14.42
C VAL A 121 10.67 3.34 -15.27
N GLU A 122 10.12 3.22 -16.48
CA GLU A 122 9.92 4.33 -17.40
C GLU A 122 8.73 5.23 -16.99
N THR A 123 7.84 4.75 -16.12
CA THR A 123 6.67 5.51 -15.66
C THR A 123 7.11 6.62 -14.71
N ASN A 124 7.01 7.87 -15.17
CA ASN A 124 7.42 9.07 -14.43
C ASN A 124 8.90 9.03 -13.98
N GLU A 125 9.76 8.42 -14.80
CA GLU A 125 11.18 8.24 -14.54
C GLU A 125 11.86 9.54 -14.03
N GLY A 126 12.65 9.42 -12.97
CA GLY A 126 13.39 10.53 -12.37
C GLY A 126 12.57 11.45 -11.46
N HIS A 127 11.26 11.24 -11.35
CA HIS A 127 10.39 12.04 -10.47
C HIS A 127 9.78 11.26 -9.30
N VAL A 128 9.89 9.94 -9.30
CA VAL A 128 9.19 9.06 -8.35
C VAL A 128 10.10 7.93 -7.89
N VAL A 129 9.70 7.23 -6.83
CA VAL A 129 10.31 5.94 -6.46
C VAL A 129 9.48 4.83 -7.10
N ASP A 130 9.90 4.35 -8.27
CA ASP A 130 9.25 3.24 -8.98
C ASP A 130 9.29 1.92 -8.19
N LEU A 131 8.44 0.96 -8.54
CA LEU A 131 8.32 -0.31 -7.80
C LEU A 131 9.65 -1.05 -7.62
N GLN A 132 10.53 -1.05 -8.63
CA GLN A 132 11.83 -1.72 -8.53
C GLN A 132 12.74 -1.01 -7.53
N THR A 133 12.70 0.33 -7.50
CA THR A 133 13.39 1.11 -6.45
C THR A 133 12.79 0.86 -5.07
N GLN A 134 11.47 0.76 -4.93
CA GLN A 134 10.81 0.42 -3.66
C GLN A 134 11.25 -0.96 -3.14
N LEU A 135 11.37 -1.95 -4.02
CA LEU A 135 11.88 -3.27 -3.67
C LEU A 135 13.34 -3.22 -3.21
N ARG A 136 14.20 -2.43 -3.88
CA ARG A 136 15.59 -2.22 -3.43
C ARG A 136 15.66 -1.59 -2.04
N GLN A 137 14.83 -0.60 -1.76
CA GLN A 137 14.73 0.02 -0.44
C GLN A 137 14.31 -1.01 0.63
N PHE A 138 13.34 -1.87 0.31
CA PHE A 138 12.95 -2.96 1.20
C PHE A 138 14.07 -3.97 1.45
N LEU A 139 14.80 -4.38 0.40
CA LEU A 139 15.95 -5.28 0.53
C LEU A 139 17.06 -4.67 1.39
N HIS A 140 17.31 -3.37 1.24
CA HIS A 140 18.23 -2.63 2.10
C HIS A 140 17.78 -2.63 3.56
N HIS A 141 16.52 -2.26 3.84
CA HIS A 141 15.93 -2.32 5.19
C HIS A 141 16.06 -3.71 5.81
N LYS A 142 15.76 -4.76 5.03
CA LYS A 142 15.94 -6.14 5.47
C LYS A 142 17.38 -6.46 5.83
N ALA A 143 18.35 -6.04 5.02
CA ALA A 143 19.77 -6.24 5.31
C ALA A 143 20.18 -5.53 6.61
N GLU A 144 19.76 -4.28 6.81
CA GLU A 144 20.06 -3.54 8.04
C GLU A 144 19.46 -4.20 9.29
N VAL A 145 18.20 -4.68 9.22
CA VAL A 145 17.58 -5.42 10.33
C VAL A 145 18.33 -6.72 10.60
N THR A 146 18.74 -7.42 9.55
CA THR A 146 19.51 -8.67 9.65
C THR A 146 20.87 -8.45 10.31
N GLU A 147 21.58 -7.39 9.93
CA GLU A 147 22.86 -7.00 10.51
C GLU A 147 22.72 -6.62 11.99
N LYS A 148 21.73 -5.77 12.31
CA LYS A 148 21.52 -5.25 13.67
C LYS A 148 20.97 -6.29 14.65
N SER A 149 20.08 -7.17 14.18
CA SER A 149 19.27 -8.05 15.05
C SER A 149 19.53 -9.55 14.85
N GLY A 150 20.32 -9.91 13.84
CA GLY A 150 20.67 -11.28 13.51
C GLY A 150 19.68 -11.98 12.57
N GLN A 151 20.19 -13.01 11.88
CA GLN A 151 19.47 -13.75 10.83
C GLN A 151 18.14 -14.34 11.31
N ALA A 152 18.13 -15.06 12.44
CA ALA A 152 16.94 -15.76 12.93
C ALA A 152 15.79 -14.79 13.25
N PHE A 153 16.10 -13.65 13.88
CA PHE A 153 15.11 -12.63 14.17
C PHE A 153 14.56 -12.00 12.88
N ALA A 154 15.44 -11.66 11.93
CA ALA A 154 15.02 -11.10 10.66
C ALA A 154 14.12 -12.07 9.88
N GLU A 155 14.49 -13.35 9.80
CA GLU A 155 13.67 -14.39 9.15
C GLU A 155 12.27 -14.50 9.77
N GLU A 156 12.17 -14.49 11.11
CA GLU A 156 10.87 -14.49 11.79
C GLU A 156 10.07 -13.21 11.50
N LEU A 157 10.71 -12.04 11.61
CA LEU A 157 10.05 -10.75 11.38
C LEU A 157 9.47 -10.64 9.95
N PHE A 158 10.28 -10.94 8.93
CA PHE A 158 9.88 -10.77 7.54
C PHE A 158 8.95 -11.90 7.05
N SER A 159 9.07 -13.12 7.59
CA SER A 159 8.11 -14.18 7.27
C SER A 159 6.73 -13.89 7.86
N ASP A 160 6.68 -13.36 9.08
CA ASP A 160 5.42 -13.02 9.74
C ASP A 160 4.85 -11.66 9.36
N ALA A 161 5.57 -10.80 8.64
CA ALA A 161 5.05 -9.50 8.20
C ALA A 161 3.89 -9.64 7.18
N VAL A 162 3.05 -8.60 7.11
CA VAL A 162 2.04 -8.40 6.07
C VAL A 162 2.56 -7.38 5.07
N TYR A 163 2.36 -7.68 3.78
CA TYR A 163 2.82 -6.87 2.66
C TYR A 163 1.61 -6.36 1.89
N ILE A 164 1.53 -5.07 1.61
CA ILE A 164 0.48 -4.48 0.75
C ILE A 164 1.15 -3.93 -0.50
N VAL A 165 0.61 -4.28 -1.68
CA VAL A 165 1.03 -3.77 -2.98
C VAL A 165 -0.17 -3.10 -3.66
N SER A 166 -0.10 -1.80 -3.91
CA SER A 166 -1.16 -1.00 -4.56
C SER A 166 -0.54 -0.10 -5.62
N ILE A 167 -0.50 -0.58 -6.87
CA ILE A 167 0.26 0.07 -7.94
C ILE A 167 -0.28 -0.32 -9.32
N GLY A 168 0.00 0.52 -10.32
CA GLY A 168 -0.26 0.23 -11.73
C GLY A 168 -1.06 1.30 -12.45
N SER A 169 -1.80 2.15 -11.72
CA SER A 169 -2.62 3.19 -12.36
C SER A 169 -1.78 4.19 -13.16
N ASN A 170 -0.61 4.58 -12.65
CA ASN A 170 0.26 5.54 -13.33
C ASN A 170 0.84 5.00 -14.64
N ASP A 171 1.09 3.69 -14.75
CA ASP A 171 1.57 3.05 -15.98
C ASP A 171 0.55 3.22 -17.10
N TYR A 172 -0.74 3.25 -16.80
CA TYR A 172 -1.77 3.49 -17.80
C TYR A 172 -2.06 4.96 -18.02
N LEU A 173 -2.25 5.74 -16.95
CA LEU A 173 -2.63 7.15 -17.05
C LEU A 173 -1.53 7.99 -17.69
N GLY A 174 -0.36 8.08 -17.05
CA GLY A 174 0.79 8.82 -17.58
C GLY A 174 1.63 7.99 -18.55
N GLY A 175 1.77 6.68 -18.29
CA GLY A 175 2.65 5.80 -19.06
C GLY A 175 2.10 5.41 -20.43
N TYR A 176 0.84 4.98 -20.55
CA TYR A 176 0.26 4.52 -21.82
C TYR A 176 -0.57 5.59 -22.51
N PHE A 177 -1.67 6.03 -21.88
CA PHE A 177 -2.60 7.00 -22.46
C PHE A 177 -1.99 8.41 -22.55
N GLY A 178 -1.10 8.77 -21.62
CA GLY A 178 -0.36 10.03 -21.62
C GLY A 178 0.88 10.06 -22.53
N ASN A 179 1.26 8.93 -23.16
CA ASN A 179 2.49 8.83 -23.94
C ASN A 179 2.26 8.21 -25.33
N PRO A 180 2.13 9.02 -26.38
CA PRO A 180 1.92 8.54 -27.74
C PRO A 180 2.97 7.54 -28.22
N LYS A 181 4.23 7.66 -27.77
CA LYS A 181 5.30 6.72 -28.14
C LYS A 181 5.03 5.30 -27.62
N GLN A 182 4.41 5.18 -26.45
CA GLN A 182 4.04 3.87 -25.91
C GLN A 182 2.86 3.27 -26.67
N GLN A 183 1.90 4.10 -27.09
CA GLN A 183 0.77 3.66 -27.92
C GLN A 183 1.19 3.25 -29.34
N GLU A 184 2.23 3.88 -29.90
CA GLU A 184 2.84 3.46 -31.18
C GLU A 184 3.57 2.12 -31.05
N LYS A 185 4.18 1.86 -29.89
CA LYS A 185 5.00 0.67 -29.64
C LYS A 185 4.20 -0.55 -29.21
N TYR A 186 3.11 -0.37 -28.47
CA TYR A 186 2.37 -1.44 -27.82
C TYR A 186 0.86 -1.31 -28.03
N THR A 187 0.21 -2.45 -28.31
CA THR A 187 -1.25 -2.54 -28.13
C THR A 187 -1.62 -2.47 -26.64
N PRO A 188 -2.86 -2.11 -26.29
CA PRO A 188 -3.29 -2.08 -24.89
C PRO A 188 -3.06 -3.42 -24.18
N GLU A 189 -3.32 -4.55 -24.86
CA GLU A 189 -3.14 -5.89 -24.30
C GLU A 189 -1.67 -6.24 -24.05
N GLN A 190 -0.78 -5.81 -24.95
CA GLN A 190 0.67 -5.99 -24.77
C GLN A 190 1.16 -5.18 -23.57
N PHE A 191 0.70 -3.94 -23.43
CA PHE A 191 1.08 -3.08 -22.31
C PHE A 191 0.53 -3.61 -20.98
N VAL A 192 -0.74 -4.05 -20.94
CA VAL A 192 -1.32 -4.72 -19.76
C VAL A 192 -0.50 -5.94 -19.36
N ARG A 193 -0.10 -6.78 -20.33
CA ARG A 193 0.74 -7.96 -20.05
C ARG A 193 2.11 -7.58 -19.49
N ALA A 194 2.73 -6.50 -19.97
CA ALA A 194 4.01 -6.04 -19.47
C ALA A 194 3.92 -5.62 -17.99
N VAL A 195 2.94 -4.77 -17.67
CA VAL A 195 2.68 -4.32 -16.29
C VAL A 195 2.35 -5.50 -15.37
N ALA A 196 1.44 -6.39 -15.77
CA ALA A 196 1.06 -7.55 -14.96
C ALA A 196 2.24 -8.51 -14.71
N THR A 197 3.07 -8.76 -15.72
CA THR A 197 4.29 -9.57 -15.58
C THR A 197 5.24 -8.99 -14.55
N SER A 198 5.48 -7.67 -14.60
CA SER A 198 6.41 -7.01 -13.68
C SER A 198 5.88 -6.98 -12.22
N ILE A 199 4.55 -6.88 -12.02
CA ILE A 199 3.94 -7.09 -10.70
C ILE A 199 4.23 -8.51 -10.20
N VAL A 200 4.00 -9.53 -11.03
CA VAL A 200 4.24 -10.95 -10.66
C VAL A 200 5.71 -11.19 -10.31
N GLU A 201 6.65 -10.60 -11.05
CA GLU A 201 8.08 -10.66 -10.75
C GLU A 201 8.41 -9.99 -9.40
N SER A 202 7.80 -8.83 -9.13
CA SER A 202 7.93 -8.11 -7.86
C SER A 202 7.43 -8.96 -6.68
N ILE A 203 6.30 -9.66 -6.84
CA ILE A 203 5.79 -10.60 -5.83
C ILE A 203 6.74 -11.78 -5.62
N LYS A 204 7.33 -12.33 -6.69
CA LYS A 204 8.36 -13.38 -6.57
C LYS A 204 9.57 -12.89 -5.78
N ILE A 205 10.03 -11.65 -6.00
CA ILE A 205 11.14 -11.04 -5.26
C ILE A 205 10.79 -10.94 -3.76
N LEU A 206 9.59 -10.44 -3.43
CA LEU A 206 9.12 -10.37 -2.03
C LEU A 206 9.08 -11.74 -1.38
N TYR A 207 8.54 -12.76 -2.07
CA TYR A 207 8.48 -14.13 -1.57
C TYR A 207 9.86 -14.74 -1.32
N SER A 208 10.79 -14.60 -2.28
CA SER A 208 12.20 -14.99 -2.14
C SER A 208 12.87 -14.27 -0.98
N SER A 209 12.41 -13.06 -0.68
CA SER A 209 12.86 -12.24 0.44
C SER A 209 12.15 -12.54 1.76
N GLY A 210 11.38 -13.63 1.83
CA GLY A 210 10.76 -14.12 3.06
C GLY A 210 9.28 -13.79 3.19
N ALA A 211 8.69 -12.95 2.35
CA ALA A 211 7.28 -12.60 2.45
C ALA A 211 6.37 -13.84 2.31
N ARG A 212 5.38 -13.96 3.20
CA ARG A 212 4.38 -15.04 3.16
C ARG A 212 2.93 -14.56 3.14
N LYS A 213 2.67 -13.29 3.46
CA LYS A 213 1.33 -12.71 3.53
C LYS A 213 1.27 -11.45 2.69
N ILE A 214 0.82 -11.57 1.45
CA ILE A 214 0.82 -10.48 0.47
C ILE A 214 -0.61 -10.14 0.09
N VAL A 215 -0.96 -8.86 0.19
CA VAL A 215 -2.21 -8.30 -0.32
C VAL A 215 -1.91 -7.45 -1.53
N VAL A 216 -2.62 -7.69 -2.63
CA VAL A 216 -2.54 -6.88 -3.84
C VAL A 216 -3.86 -6.18 -4.05
N PHE A 217 -3.82 -4.84 -4.04
CA PHE A 217 -4.96 -4.02 -4.40
C PHE A 217 -5.06 -3.92 -5.92
N ASP A 218 -6.24 -4.22 -6.42
CA ASP A 218 -6.61 -4.05 -7.82
C ASP A 218 -6.91 -2.57 -8.13
N LEU A 219 -6.89 -2.22 -9.41
CA LEU A 219 -7.14 -0.86 -9.85
C LEU A 219 -8.62 -0.50 -9.74
N GLY A 220 -8.89 0.76 -9.39
CA GLY A 220 -10.23 1.33 -9.43
C GLY A 220 -10.71 1.61 -10.86
N PRO A 221 -11.95 2.09 -11.04
CA PRO A 221 -12.49 2.47 -12.35
C PRO A 221 -11.84 3.78 -12.85
N MET A 222 -10.60 3.68 -13.33
CA MET A 222 -9.77 4.83 -13.71
C MET A 222 -10.43 5.74 -14.75
N GLY A 223 -11.22 5.21 -15.67
CA GLY A 223 -11.94 6.06 -16.64
C GLY A 223 -12.94 7.02 -16.01
N CYS A 224 -13.35 6.79 -14.75
CA CYS A 224 -14.26 7.64 -14.00
C CYS A 224 -13.57 8.70 -13.14
N LEU A 225 -12.24 8.82 -13.20
CA LEU A 225 -11.50 9.89 -12.53
C LEU A 225 -12.02 11.26 -13.02
N PRO A 226 -12.29 12.24 -12.14
CA PRO A 226 -12.77 13.55 -12.57
C PRO A 226 -11.90 14.20 -13.66
N ALA A 227 -10.57 14.07 -13.56
CA ALA A 227 -9.65 14.58 -14.58
C ALA A 227 -9.89 14.00 -15.99
N LEU A 228 -10.31 12.74 -16.10
CA LEU A 228 -10.63 12.12 -17.39
C LEU A 228 -12.04 12.47 -17.85
N ARG A 229 -12.99 12.62 -16.92
CA ARG A 229 -14.35 13.08 -17.26
C ARG A 229 -14.32 14.49 -17.83
N ASP A 230 -13.43 15.35 -17.36
CA ASP A 230 -13.23 16.70 -17.89
C ASP A 230 -12.78 16.72 -19.36
N LEU A 231 -12.22 15.60 -19.88
CA LEU A 231 -11.80 15.45 -21.27
C LEU A 231 -12.93 14.92 -22.19
N GLU A 232 -13.96 14.32 -21.61
CA GLU A 232 -15.08 13.72 -22.35
C GLU A 232 -16.21 14.77 -22.52
N GLU A 233 -16.74 14.95 -23.73
CA GLU A 233 -17.78 15.97 -23.99
C GLU A 233 -19.02 15.84 -23.10
N THR A 234 -19.36 14.59 -22.74
CA THR A 234 -20.52 14.28 -21.90
C THR A 234 -20.17 14.15 -20.41
N ARG A 235 -18.91 14.36 -20.04
CA ARG A 235 -18.35 14.05 -18.71
C ARG A 235 -18.66 12.61 -18.27
N SER A 236 -18.79 11.68 -19.19
CA SER A 236 -18.91 10.24 -18.91
C SER A 236 -17.57 9.65 -18.50
N CYS A 237 -17.58 8.45 -17.92
CA CYS A 237 -16.33 7.71 -17.73
C CYS A 237 -15.71 7.32 -19.08
N SER A 238 -14.39 7.44 -19.21
CA SER A 238 -13.67 7.03 -20.42
C SER A 238 -13.67 5.50 -20.55
N ALA A 239 -14.35 4.99 -21.58
CA ALA A 239 -14.50 3.55 -21.81
C ALA A 239 -13.17 2.83 -22.08
N PRO A 240 -12.24 3.37 -22.92
CA PRO A 240 -10.95 2.72 -23.16
C PRO A 240 -10.11 2.58 -21.88
N VAL A 241 -10.07 3.61 -21.05
CA VAL A 241 -9.31 3.59 -19.80
C VAL A 241 -9.92 2.62 -18.79
N SER A 242 -11.26 2.59 -18.70
CA SER A 242 -11.98 1.64 -17.84
C SER A 242 -11.76 0.19 -18.27
N ALA A 243 -11.71 -0.07 -19.58
CA ALA A 243 -11.44 -1.40 -20.13
C ALA A 243 -10.02 -1.89 -19.82
N VAL A 244 -9.03 -1.02 -19.91
CA VAL A 244 -7.63 -1.36 -19.55
C VAL A 244 -7.48 -1.64 -18.05
N ALA A 245 -8.16 -0.89 -17.19
CA ALA A 245 -8.19 -1.16 -15.75
C ALA A 245 -8.78 -2.55 -15.45
N ALA A 246 -9.91 -2.90 -16.07
CA ALA A 246 -10.52 -4.22 -15.90
C ALA A 246 -9.61 -5.34 -16.42
N ALA A 247 -9.01 -5.17 -17.60
CA ALA A 247 -8.08 -6.14 -18.18
C ALA A 247 -6.82 -6.34 -17.31
N HIS A 248 -6.30 -5.27 -16.70
CA HIS A 248 -5.22 -5.36 -15.72
C HIS A 248 -5.64 -6.20 -14.52
N ASN A 249 -6.79 -5.91 -13.91
CA ASN A 249 -7.27 -6.61 -12.73
C ASN A 249 -7.45 -8.12 -13.00
N ASP A 250 -8.02 -8.47 -14.16
CA ASP A 250 -8.18 -9.86 -14.59
C ASP A 250 -6.82 -10.55 -14.80
N ALA A 251 -5.88 -9.88 -15.48
CA ALA A 251 -4.56 -10.42 -15.76
C ALA A 251 -3.75 -10.66 -14.48
N VAL A 252 -3.71 -9.67 -13.58
CA VAL A 252 -2.99 -9.76 -12.30
C VAL A 252 -3.63 -10.80 -11.40
N LYS A 253 -4.96 -10.78 -11.21
CA LYS A 253 -5.66 -11.78 -10.37
C LYS A 253 -5.44 -13.20 -10.90
N GLY A 254 -5.54 -13.40 -12.21
CA GLY A 254 -5.30 -14.69 -12.85
C GLY A 254 -3.87 -15.20 -12.65
N ALA A 255 -2.88 -14.32 -12.80
CA ALA A 255 -1.47 -14.68 -12.63
C ALA A 255 -1.10 -14.96 -11.16
N LEU A 256 -1.60 -14.15 -10.22
CA LEU A 256 -1.36 -14.34 -8.78
C LEU A 256 -2.02 -15.61 -8.25
N SER A 257 -3.23 -15.94 -8.72
CA SER A 257 -3.91 -17.21 -8.38
C SER A 257 -3.10 -18.43 -8.81
N GLN A 258 -2.47 -18.38 -9.98
CA GLN A 258 -1.55 -19.44 -10.42
C GLN A 258 -0.29 -19.46 -9.56
N LEU A 259 0.31 -18.28 -9.31
CA LEU A 259 1.54 -18.16 -8.53
C LEU A 259 1.38 -18.76 -7.11
N GLY A 260 0.27 -18.47 -6.44
CA GLY A 260 -0.03 -18.99 -5.10
C GLY A 260 -0.13 -20.52 -5.02
N GLN A 261 -0.40 -21.22 -6.13
CA GLN A 261 -0.41 -22.68 -6.18
C GLN A 261 0.99 -23.31 -6.18
N PHE A 262 2.00 -22.55 -6.62
CA PHE A 262 3.39 -23.04 -6.78
C PHE A 262 4.34 -22.58 -5.69
N LEU A 263 3.93 -21.63 -4.83
CA LEU A 263 4.77 -21.06 -3.77
C LEU A 263 4.30 -21.50 -2.38
N PRO A 264 4.98 -22.51 -1.76
CA PRO A 264 4.57 -23.04 -0.45
C PRO A 264 4.53 -21.98 0.65
N GLY A 265 3.47 -22.02 1.46
CA GLY A 265 3.30 -21.11 2.60
C GLY A 265 2.97 -19.66 2.22
N LEU A 266 2.87 -19.33 0.91
CA LEU A 266 2.45 -18.02 0.47
C LEU A 266 0.92 -17.91 0.48
N THR A 267 0.41 -16.92 1.22
CA THR A 267 -0.97 -16.45 1.10
C THR A 267 -0.96 -15.16 0.30
N ILE A 268 -1.52 -15.21 -0.91
CA ILE A 268 -1.81 -14.01 -1.71
C ILE A 268 -3.30 -13.70 -1.59
N VAL A 269 -3.59 -12.47 -1.18
CA VAL A 269 -4.94 -11.92 -1.10
C VAL A 269 -5.09 -10.85 -2.17
N THR A 270 -6.19 -10.87 -2.92
CA THR A 270 -6.55 -9.83 -3.89
C THR A 270 -7.83 -9.15 -3.46
N THR A 271 -7.93 -7.84 -3.71
CA THR A 271 -9.18 -7.09 -3.48
C THR A 271 -10.00 -6.93 -4.75
N ASN A 272 -11.18 -6.34 -4.60
CA ASN A 272 -12.02 -5.84 -5.69
C ASN A 272 -12.42 -4.39 -5.43
N PHE A 273 -11.41 -3.52 -5.43
CA PHE A 273 -11.51 -2.08 -5.34
C PHE A 273 -12.31 -1.53 -6.52
N TYR A 274 -12.17 -2.11 -7.72
CA TYR A 274 -12.98 -1.70 -8.88
C TYR A 274 -14.47 -1.79 -8.56
N LYS A 275 -14.95 -2.96 -8.11
CA LYS A 275 -16.36 -3.16 -7.76
C LYS A 275 -16.79 -2.28 -6.59
N PHE A 276 -15.98 -2.26 -5.53
CA PHE A 276 -16.25 -1.43 -4.35
C PHE A 276 -16.46 0.05 -4.72
N PHE A 277 -15.63 0.56 -5.61
CA PHE A 277 -15.64 1.96 -6.01
C PHE A 277 -16.80 2.24 -6.97
N SER A 278 -17.02 1.37 -7.97
CA SER A 278 -18.14 1.50 -8.91
C SER A 278 -19.50 1.53 -8.21
N GLU A 279 -19.72 0.71 -7.17
CA GLU A 279 -20.96 0.72 -6.40
C GLU A 279 -21.25 2.08 -5.75
N ARG A 280 -20.20 2.82 -5.34
CA ARG A 280 -20.32 4.17 -4.75
C ARG A 280 -20.59 5.25 -5.80
N LEU A 281 -20.03 5.08 -6.99
CA LEU A 281 -20.31 5.96 -8.13
C LEU A 281 -21.76 5.78 -8.62
N GLU A 282 -22.25 4.53 -8.64
CA GLU A 282 -23.59 4.19 -9.12
C GLU A 282 -24.70 4.46 -8.09
N ASN A 283 -24.41 4.27 -6.79
CA ASN A 283 -25.40 4.39 -5.71
C ASN A 283 -24.93 5.33 -4.57
N PRO A 284 -24.53 6.59 -4.86
CA PRO A 284 -23.82 7.43 -3.90
C PRO A 284 -24.55 7.68 -2.59
N SER A 285 -25.87 7.91 -2.65
CA SER A 285 -26.68 8.19 -1.47
C SER A 285 -26.73 7.04 -0.47
N GLN A 286 -26.58 5.78 -0.93
CA GLN A 286 -26.50 4.61 -0.05
C GLN A 286 -25.22 4.59 0.79
N TYR A 287 -24.16 5.24 0.29
CA TYR A 287 -22.85 5.29 0.93
C TYR A 287 -22.50 6.66 1.53
N GLY A 288 -23.48 7.58 1.55
CA GLY A 288 -23.34 8.90 2.15
C GLY A 288 -22.72 9.98 1.25
N TYR A 289 -22.63 9.74 -0.05
CA TYR A 289 -22.05 10.70 -1.00
C TYR A 289 -23.12 11.55 -1.68
N VAL A 290 -22.77 12.82 -1.90
CA VAL A 290 -23.54 13.80 -2.66
C VAL A 290 -22.87 14.08 -4.01
N SER A 291 -21.53 14.02 -4.07
CA SER A 291 -20.76 14.22 -5.30
C SER A 291 -19.91 13.00 -5.65
N VAL A 292 -19.98 12.56 -6.91
CA VAL A 292 -19.27 11.37 -7.45
C VAL A 292 -18.40 11.67 -8.66
N ASP A 293 -18.57 12.82 -9.28
CA ASP A 293 -17.93 13.23 -10.53
C ASP A 293 -17.19 14.57 -10.41
N GLU A 294 -17.51 15.38 -9.40
CA GLU A 294 -16.72 16.56 -9.03
C GLU A 294 -15.82 16.27 -7.81
N PRO A 295 -14.53 16.67 -7.84
CA PRO A 295 -13.65 16.56 -6.69
C PRO A 295 -13.95 17.64 -5.65
N CYS A 296 -13.68 17.34 -4.38
CA CYS A 296 -13.80 18.35 -3.32
C CYS A 296 -12.76 19.47 -3.50
N CYS A 297 -11.54 19.15 -3.92
CA CYS A 297 -10.40 20.03 -4.04
C CYS A 297 -10.08 20.29 -5.53
N GLY A 298 -10.48 21.44 -6.06
CA GLY A 298 -9.96 21.98 -7.31
C GLY A 298 -10.39 21.20 -8.55
N ALA A 299 -11.57 21.54 -9.08
CA ALA A 299 -12.12 20.96 -10.30
C ALA A 299 -11.57 21.63 -11.57
N GLY A 300 -11.65 20.93 -12.72
CA GLY A 300 -11.31 21.47 -14.03
C GLY A 300 -9.90 22.07 -14.09
N PRO A 301 -9.75 23.34 -14.52
CA PRO A 301 -8.43 23.95 -14.77
C PRO A 301 -7.55 24.11 -13.53
N CYS A 302 -8.07 23.83 -12.34
CA CYS A 302 -7.32 23.90 -11.10
C CYS A 302 -6.56 22.60 -10.79
N GLU A 303 -6.90 21.47 -11.42
CA GLU A 303 -6.17 20.20 -11.33
C GLU A 303 -5.77 19.80 -9.89
N GLY A 304 -6.69 19.87 -8.92
CA GLY A 304 -6.39 19.53 -7.53
C GLY A 304 -5.58 20.58 -6.76
N ARG A 305 -5.15 21.67 -7.39
CA ARG A 305 -4.49 22.81 -6.74
C ARG A 305 -5.51 23.73 -6.07
N CYS A 306 -6.40 23.16 -5.26
CA CYS A 306 -7.25 23.97 -4.43
C CYS A 306 -6.42 24.67 -3.36
N GLY A 307 -6.77 25.90 -3.04
CA GLY A 307 -6.16 26.66 -1.96
C GLY A 307 -4.71 27.16 -2.14
N VAL A 308 -3.98 26.75 -3.20
CA VAL A 308 -2.76 27.47 -3.66
C VAL A 308 -3.09 28.91 -4.08
N HIS A 309 -4.37 29.16 -4.37
CA HIS A 309 -4.94 30.47 -4.66
C HIS A 309 -5.90 30.96 -3.55
N GLU A 310 -5.79 30.50 -2.29
CA GLU A 310 -6.57 31.08 -1.17
C GLU A 310 -6.33 32.61 -1.13
N GLY A 311 -7.28 33.37 -1.68
CA GLY A 311 -7.16 34.82 -1.87
C GLY A 311 -7.39 35.34 -3.28
N HIS A 312 -7.60 34.52 -4.32
CA HIS A 312 -8.04 35.00 -5.63
C HIS A 312 -9.56 34.79 -5.80
N PRO A 313 -10.43 35.71 -5.34
CA PRO A 313 -11.89 35.60 -5.41
C PRO A 313 -12.45 35.48 -6.84
N SER A 314 -11.60 35.52 -7.87
CA SER A 314 -11.97 35.38 -9.27
C SER A 314 -11.89 33.96 -9.82
N LYS A 315 -11.54 32.93 -9.01
CA LYS A 315 -11.51 31.52 -9.44
C LYS A 315 -12.21 30.57 -8.45
N PRO A 316 -13.55 30.62 -8.34
CA PRO A 316 -14.33 29.73 -7.48
C PRO A 316 -14.06 28.23 -7.72
N GLU A 317 -13.74 27.85 -8.95
CA GLU A 317 -13.39 26.48 -9.35
C GLU A 317 -12.13 25.92 -8.65
N CYS A 318 -11.26 26.80 -8.12
CA CYS A 318 -10.06 26.42 -7.38
C CYS A 318 -10.26 26.40 -5.85
N GLN A 319 -11.50 26.49 -5.38
CA GLN A 319 -11.82 26.33 -3.96
C GLN A 319 -11.94 24.85 -3.59
N HIS A 320 -11.87 24.56 -2.29
CA HIS A 320 -12.23 23.25 -1.78
C HIS A 320 -13.68 23.24 -1.25
N CYS A 321 -14.34 22.10 -1.29
CA CYS A 321 -15.66 21.92 -0.72
C CYS A 321 -15.67 22.12 0.81
N SER A 322 -16.84 22.38 1.38
CA SER A 322 -17.02 22.56 2.83
C SER A 322 -16.89 21.26 3.62
N ASP A 323 -17.42 20.15 3.09
CA ASP A 323 -17.40 18.83 3.73
C ASP A 323 -16.95 17.73 2.76
N ALA A 324 -15.68 17.32 2.89
CA ALA A 324 -15.08 16.29 2.04
C ALA A 324 -15.65 14.88 2.27
N ASN A 325 -16.37 14.64 3.39
CA ASN A 325 -16.94 13.33 3.68
C ASN A 325 -18.11 12.99 2.75
N THR A 326 -18.72 14.00 2.12
CA THR A 326 -19.82 13.84 1.16
C THR A 326 -19.34 13.71 -0.30
N TYR A 327 -18.03 13.73 -0.53
CA TYR A 327 -17.41 13.62 -1.85
C TYR A 327 -16.66 12.30 -1.98
N VAL A 328 -16.85 11.60 -3.09
CA VAL A 328 -16.05 10.41 -3.42
C VAL A 328 -14.60 10.81 -3.66
N TRP A 329 -14.38 11.89 -4.40
CA TRP A 329 -13.05 12.33 -4.81
C TRP A 329 -12.57 13.49 -3.93
N TRP A 330 -11.35 13.37 -3.40
CA TRP A 330 -10.68 14.49 -2.78
C TRP A 330 -10.20 15.46 -3.84
N ASP A 331 -9.37 15.02 -4.77
CA ASP A 331 -8.86 15.79 -5.90
C ASP A 331 -9.22 15.08 -7.22
N PRO A 332 -8.83 15.59 -8.41
CA PRO A 332 -9.21 14.98 -9.68
C PRO A 332 -8.71 13.55 -9.93
N TYR A 333 -7.86 13.01 -9.06
CA TYR A 333 -7.26 11.68 -9.18
C TYR A 333 -7.48 10.79 -7.95
N HIS A 334 -7.58 11.39 -6.75
CA HIS A 334 -7.49 10.64 -5.50
C HIS A 334 -8.80 10.63 -4.70
N PRO A 335 -9.14 9.51 -4.04
CA PRO A 335 -10.33 9.42 -3.20
C PRO A 335 -10.24 10.27 -1.92
N SER A 336 -11.40 10.61 -1.36
CA SER A 336 -11.47 11.20 -0.03
C SER A 336 -11.08 10.20 1.07
N GLU A 337 -10.67 10.72 2.23
CA GLU A 337 -10.39 9.91 3.43
C GLU A 337 -11.58 9.00 3.76
N THR A 338 -12.82 9.46 3.54
CA THR A 338 -14.01 8.64 3.78
C THR A 338 -14.09 7.43 2.86
N VAL A 339 -13.70 7.55 1.58
CA VAL A 339 -13.62 6.40 0.67
C VAL A 339 -12.52 5.43 1.13
N HIS A 340 -11.35 5.94 1.51
CA HIS A 340 -10.27 5.12 2.05
C HIS A 340 -10.72 4.36 3.31
N HIS A 341 -11.40 5.03 4.24
CA HIS A 341 -11.93 4.43 5.46
C HIS A 341 -12.95 3.32 5.15
N GLN A 342 -13.93 3.61 4.28
CA GLN A 342 -14.93 2.62 3.91
C GLN A 342 -14.31 1.40 3.24
N PHE A 343 -13.27 1.59 2.40
CA PHE A 343 -12.58 0.46 1.77
C PHE A 343 -11.81 -0.35 2.80
N ALA A 344 -11.10 0.31 3.72
CA ALA A 344 -10.39 -0.33 4.82
C ALA A 344 -11.34 -1.23 5.62
N GLN A 345 -12.49 -0.68 6.00
CA GLN A 345 -13.51 -1.39 6.76
C GLN A 345 -14.05 -2.59 5.98
N THR A 346 -14.32 -2.42 4.68
CA THR A 346 -14.79 -3.48 3.81
C THR A 346 -13.79 -4.63 3.72
N VAL A 347 -12.49 -4.37 3.58
CA VAL A 347 -11.49 -5.44 3.41
C VAL A 347 -11.01 -6.04 4.74
N TRP A 348 -11.09 -5.29 5.84
CA TRP A 348 -10.60 -5.75 7.15
C TRP A 348 -11.28 -7.04 7.63
N ASN A 349 -12.62 -7.05 7.60
CA ASN A 349 -13.46 -8.19 7.99
C ASN A 349 -14.26 -8.78 6.82
N GLY A 350 -13.96 -8.36 5.59
CA GLY A 350 -14.73 -8.72 4.41
C GLY A 350 -14.50 -10.14 3.91
N THR A 351 -15.29 -10.47 2.89
CA THR A 351 -15.17 -11.71 2.11
C THR A 351 -15.36 -11.39 0.62
N SER A 352 -15.42 -12.43 -0.20
CA SER A 352 -15.89 -12.32 -1.59
C SER A 352 -17.20 -11.51 -1.67
N PRO A 353 -17.36 -10.62 -2.65
CA PRO A 353 -16.46 -10.40 -3.79
C PRO A 353 -15.37 -9.33 -3.56
N TYR A 354 -15.24 -8.74 -2.36
CA TYR A 354 -14.39 -7.56 -2.13
C TYR A 354 -12.95 -7.88 -1.72
N ILE A 355 -12.74 -9.04 -1.10
CA ILE A 355 -11.44 -9.54 -0.69
C ILE A 355 -11.42 -11.07 -0.70
N GLU A 356 -10.41 -11.67 -1.32
CA GLU A 356 -10.30 -13.12 -1.50
C GLU A 356 -8.83 -13.58 -1.36
N PRO A 357 -8.57 -14.80 -0.86
CA PRO A 357 -9.54 -15.77 -0.36
C PRO A 357 -9.95 -15.55 1.10
N VAL A 358 -9.24 -14.69 1.85
CA VAL A 358 -9.44 -14.46 3.28
C VAL A 358 -9.46 -12.97 3.60
N ALA A 359 -10.16 -12.60 4.67
CA ALA A 359 -10.20 -11.23 5.17
C ALA A 359 -8.80 -10.75 5.58
N MET A 360 -8.56 -9.44 5.50
CA MET A 360 -7.26 -8.87 5.87
C MET A 360 -6.90 -9.11 7.34
N LEU A 361 -7.88 -9.08 8.25
CA LEU A 361 -7.71 -9.43 9.66
C LEU A 361 -7.04 -10.79 9.88
N HIS A 362 -7.28 -11.75 8.98
CA HIS A 362 -6.70 -13.08 9.07
C HIS A 362 -5.18 -13.05 8.98
N LEU A 363 -4.63 -12.18 8.12
CA LEU A 363 -3.19 -12.03 7.91
C LEU A 363 -2.46 -11.46 9.13
N PHE A 364 -3.16 -10.64 9.92
CA PHE A 364 -2.64 -10.07 11.16
C PHE A 364 -2.81 -10.99 12.38
N LYS A 365 -3.62 -12.06 12.27
CA LYS A 365 -3.85 -13.04 13.34
C LYS A 365 -3.09 -14.34 13.16
N GLN A 366 -2.76 -14.71 11.92
CA GLN A 366 -2.00 -15.93 11.63
C GLN A 366 -0.50 -15.66 11.67
N LYS A 367 0.19 -16.45 12.50
CA LYS A 367 1.65 -16.51 12.46
C LYS A 367 2.09 -17.27 11.22
N ALA A 368 2.98 -16.71 10.43
CA ALA A 368 3.62 -17.46 9.34
C ALA A 368 4.74 -18.37 9.90
N GLU A 369 4.91 -19.55 9.32
CA GLU A 369 6.07 -20.40 9.64
C GLU A 369 7.30 -19.89 8.88
N ALA A 370 8.41 -19.67 9.60
CA ALA A 370 9.69 -19.36 9.00
C ALA A 370 10.20 -20.60 8.25
N HIS A 371 10.03 -20.61 6.92
CA HIS A 371 10.62 -21.61 6.06
C HIS A 371 11.96 -21.11 5.52
N GLY A 372 13.01 -21.92 5.67
CA GLY A 372 14.36 -21.62 5.21
C GLY A 372 14.42 -21.17 3.75
N ASN A 373 15.46 -20.39 3.43
CA ASN A 373 15.64 -19.69 2.17
C ASN A 373 15.37 -20.58 0.94
N TYR A 374 14.24 -20.35 0.25
CA TYR A 374 13.88 -21.10 -0.96
C TYR A 374 14.61 -20.61 -2.22
N ALA A 375 15.57 -19.68 -2.08
CA ALA A 375 16.40 -19.19 -3.18
C ALA A 375 16.94 -20.34 -4.05
N ASP A 376 17.41 -21.44 -3.42
CA ASP A 376 17.96 -22.62 -4.10
C ASP A 376 16.94 -23.44 -4.93
N LYS A 377 15.64 -23.17 -4.81
CA LYS A 377 14.57 -23.78 -5.64
C LYS A 377 13.98 -22.82 -6.68
N LEU A 378 14.38 -21.54 -6.66
CA LEU A 378 13.86 -20.50 -7.52
C LEU A 378 14.70 -20.24 -8.78
N ASP A 379 15.87 -20.89 -8.91
CA ASP A 379 16.70 -20.90 -10.13
C ASP A 379 15.98 -21.49 -11.37
N LEU A 380 14.80 -22.11 -11.19
CA LEU A 380 13.96 -22.58 -12.28
C LEU A 380 12.89 -21.55 -12.74
N PHE A 381 12.70 -20.43 -12.03
CA PHE A 381 11.59 -19.48 -12.28
C PHE A 381 11.90 -18.00 -12.15
N VAL A 382 13.06 -17.64 -11.59
CA VAL A 382 13.55 -16.27 -11.50
C VAL A 382 14.93 -16.27 -12.14
N GLY A 383 15.05 -15.67 -13.32
CA GLY A 383 16.36 -15.45 -13.93
C GLY A 383 17.19 -14.41 -13.16
N ASP A 384 18.18 -13.86 -13.87
CA ASP A 384 19.13 -12.78 -13.51
C ASP A 384 18.63 -11.61 -12.61
N PRO A 385 17.36 -11.13 -12.64
CA PRO A 385 16.98 -9.89 -11.96
C PRO A 385 17.21 -9.83 -10.45
N LEU A 386 17.11 -10.96 -9.74
CA LEU A 386 17.26 -10.99 -8.28
C LEU A 386 18.74 -10.86 -7.87
N GLN A 387 19.67 -11.42 -8.64
CA GLN A 387 21.12 -11.22 -8.43
C GLN A 387 21.53 -9.79 -8.78
N GLN A 388 20.95 -9.20 -9.84
CA GLN A 388 21.23 -7.82 -10.22
C GLN A 388 20.72 -6.82 -9.17
N LEU A 389 19.48 -6.97 -8.67
CA LEU A 389 18.94 -6.09 -7.62
C LEU A 389 19.68 -6.21 -6.29
N VAL A 390 20.09 -7.41 -5.88
CA VAL A 390 20.89 -7.61 -4.66
C VAL A 390 22.28 -6.99 -4.80
N SER A 391 22.96 -7.20 -5.94
CA SER A 391 24.29 -6.61 -6.18
C SER A 391 24.27 -5.09 -6.27
N GLU A 392 23.24 -4.48 -6.87
CA GLU A 392 23.06 -3.03 -6.93
C GLU A 392 22.66 -2.43 -5.56
N SER A 393 21.90 -3.14 -4.73
CA SER A 393 21.54 -2.68 -3.38
C SER A 393 22.75 -2.57 -2.45
N MET A 394 23.76 -3.43 -2.63
CA MET A 394 25.03 -3.36 -1.89
C MET A 394 25.94 -2.21 -2.35
N LEU A 395 25.63 -1.56 -3.49
CA LEU A 395 26.39 -0.44 -4.04
C LEU A 395 25.82 0.93 -3.65
N MET A 396 24.67 0.99 -2.95
CA MET A 396 24.10 2.24 -2.42
C MET A 396 24.63 2.62 -1.02
N THR A 397 25.71 1.99 -0.55
CA THR A 397 26.44 2.35 0.68
C THR A 397 27.36 3.55 0.51
#